data_AF-A0ABC8SFR4-F1
#
_entry.id   AF-A0ABC8SFR4-F1
#
_cell.length_a   1.000
_cell.length_b   1.000
_cell.length_c   1.000
_cell.angle_alpha   90.00
_cell.angle_beta   90.00
_cell.angle_gamma   90.00
#
_symmetry.space_group_name_H-M   'P 1'
#
loop_
_entity.id
_entity.type
_entity.pdbx_description
1 polymer ?
#
loop_
_entity_poly.entity_id
_entity_poly.type
_entity_poly.pdbx_seq_one_letter_code
_entity_poly.pdbx_strand_id
1 'polypeptide(L)'
;MGGALWIKVLDRVFGVIKVDGVLKELKRIGAPHCVGLWKSSLVIIATENQPVRWTTPLGLPVVQPYRKIGRHLVKTSLQVLTLQRETEKVMVKRQRTAFPPNFVHSLDGSHMMMTAVACKKAGLNFAGVHDSYWTHACDVDEMNRLLREKFVELYETPILENLLESFQKSFPSLTFPPLPERGDFDLGDVLESDYFFN
;
A
#
# COMPACT_ATOMS: atom_id res chain seq x y z
N MET A 1 -0.36 -1.83 26.71
CA MET A 1 -1.55 -0.94 26.58
C MET A 1 -1.49 0.04 25.39
N GLY A 2 -0.66 -0.17 24.35
CA GLY A 2 -0.50 0.78 23.23
C GLY A 2 -1.22 0.42 21.92
N GLY A 3 -1.90 -0.73 21.84
CA GLY A 3 -2.56 -1.19 20.60
C GLY A 3 -3.91 -0.52 20.31
N ALA A 4 -4.68 -0.19 21.35
CA ALA A 4 -6.02 0.37 21.21
C ALA A 4 -6.05 1.84 20.73
N LEU A 5 -4.93 2.55 20.80
CA LEU A 5 -4.84 3.96 20.39
C LEU A 5 -4.69 4.12 18.87
N TRP A 6 -4.13 3.12 18.17
CA TRP A 6 -3.94 3.17 16.71
C TRP A 6 -5.25 2.92 15.94
N ILE A 7 -6.10 2.03 16.45
CA ILE A 7 -7.43 1.76 15.88
C ILE A 7 -8.29 3.03 15.95
N LYS A 8 -8.26 3.74 17.09
CA LYS A 8 -9.03 4.98 17.27
C LYS A 8 -8.53 6.18 16.46
N VAL A 9 -7.26 6.19 16.03
CA VAL A 9 -6.71 7.27 15.18
C VAL A 9 -7.09 7.07 13.71
N LEU A 10 -7.22 5.83 13.26
CA LEU A 10 -7.78 5.51 11.94
C LEU A 10 -9.29 5.82 11.89
N ASP A 11 -10.04 5.50 12.94
CA ASP A 11 -11.48 5.79 13.02
C ASP A 11 -11.81 7.30 13.09
N ARG A 12 -10.91 8.15 13.63
CA ARG A 12 -11.16 9.59 13.79
C ARG A 12 -10.78 10.46 12.59
N VAL A 13 -9.96 9.96 11.67
CA VAL A 13 -9.49 10.74 10.51
C VAL A 13 -10.25 10.39 9.23
N PHE A 14 -10.80 9.17 9.14
CA PHE A 14 -11.50 8.66 7.96
C PHE A 14 -12.96 8.32 8.27
N GLY A 15 -13.70 9.30 8.79
CA GLY A 15 -15.16 9.23 8.83
C GLY A 15 -15.69 9.28 7.40
N VAL A 16 -16.52 8.29 7.05
CA VAL A 16 -17.16 8.04 5.74
C VAL A 16 -16.45 6.93 4.93
N ILE A 17 -16.87 5.69 5.23
CA ILE A 17 -17.13 4.57 4.30
C ILE A 17 -16.08 4.36 3.19
N LYS A 18 -15.21 3.33 3.32
CA LYS A 18 -14.65 2.43 2.26
C LYS A 18 -13.25 1.84 2.49
N VAL A 19 -12.62 2.00 3.65
CA VAL A 19 -11.36 1.28 3.95
C VAL A 19 -11.59 -0.11 4.61
N ASP A 20 -12.84 -0.53 4.82
CA ASP A 20 -13.13 -1.70 5.65
C ASP A 20 -12.92 -3.05 4.95
N GLY A 21 -13.03 -3.17 3.63
CA GLY A 21 -12.90 -4.47 2.94
C GLY A 21 -11.47 -5.01 2.97
N VAL A 22 -10.52 -4.26 2.40
CA VAL A 22 -9.11 -4.66 2.30
C VAL A 22 -8.40 -4.65 3.66
N LEU A 23 -8.75 -3.72 4.57
CA LEU A 23 -8.22 -3.76 5.94
C LEU A 23 -8.84 -4.87 6.78
N LYS A 24 -10.11 -5.28 6.58
CA LYS A 24 -10.65 -6.46 7.28
C LYS A 24 -9.97 -7.73 6.80
N GLU A 25 -9.66 -7.85 5.52
CA GLU A 25 -8.99 -9.03 4.98
C GLU A 25 -7.52 -9.09 5.41
N LEU A 26 -6.78 -7.98 5.34
CA LEU A 26 -5.44 -7.89 5.94
C LEU A 26 -5.47 -8.12 7.46
N LYS A 27 -6.50 -7.65 8.18
CA LYS A 27 -6.69 -7.94 9.61
C LYS A 27 -6.91 -9.43 9.89
N ARG A 28 -7.47 -10.20 8.94
CA ARG A 28 -7.76 -11.64 9.06
C ARG A 28 -6.57 -12.52 8.64
N ILE A 29 -5.73 -12.05 7.73
CA ILE A 29 -4.48 -12.72 7.29
C ILE A 29 -3.30 -12.49 8.28
N GLY A 30 -3.54 -11.86 9.44
CA GLY A 30 -2.49 -11.64 10.45
C GLY A 30 -1.80 -10.28 10.38
N ALA A 31 -2.53 -9.19 10.06
CA ALA A 31 -2.04 -7.80 10.07
C ALA A 31 -1.10 -7.42 11.23
N PRO A 32 -1.31 -7.85 12.50
CA PRO A 32 -0.39 -7.50 13.58
C PRO A 32 1.02 -8.04 13.35
N HIS A 33 1.14 -9.25 12.79
CA HIS A 33 2.41 -9.91 12.52
C HIS A 33 3.09 -9.32 11.28
N CYS A 34 2.33 -9.00 10.23
CA CYS A 34 2.83 -8.27 9.05
C CYS A 34 3.37 -6.88 9.43
N VAL A 35 2.67 -6.16 10.30
CA VAL A 35 3.12 -4.86 10.80
C VAL A 35 4.39 -4.97 11.64
N GLY A 36 4.54 -6.07 12.40
CA GLY A 36 5.76 -6.40 13.13
C GLY A 36 6.95 -6.60 12.19
N LEU A 37 6.78 -7.45 11.16
CA LEU A 37 7.77 -7.68 10.10
C LEU A 37 8.18 -6.37 9.43
N TRP A 38 7.22 -5.57 8.97
CA TRP A 38 7.49 -4.30 8.31
C TRP A 38 8.28 -3.36 9.21
N LYS A 39 7.87 -3.18 10.48
CA LYS A 39 8.58 -2.29 11.40
C LYS A 39 10.05 -2.69 11.57
N SER A 40 10.34 -3.98 11.70
CA SER A 40 11.70 -4.49 11.87
C SER A 40 12.53 -4.31 10.60
N SER A 41 12.01 -4.71 9.44
CA SER A 41 12.70 -4.56 8.15
C SER A 41 13.02 -3.10 7.80
N LEU A 42 12.11 -2.16 8.11
CA LEU A 42 12.28 -0.75 7.79
C LEU A 42 13.28 -0.05 8.71
N VAL A 43 13.43 -0.52 9.96
CA VAL A 43 14.51 -0.04 10.86
C VAL A 43 15.87 -0.44 10.31
N ILE A 44 15.96 -1.65 9.75
CA ILE A 44 17.18 -2.20 9.16
C ILE A 44 17.54 -1.43 7.88
N ILE A 45 16.60 -1.23 6.96
CA ILE A 45 16.85 -0.44 5.73
C ILE A 45 17.28 1.00 6.05
N ALA A 46 16.72 1.56 7.12
CA ALA A 46 17.04 2.91 7.56
C ALA A 46 18.48 3.11 8.05
N THR A 47 19.20 2.06 8.46
CA THR A 47 20.62 2.20 8.85
C THR A 47 21.51 2.54 7.64
N GLU A 48 21.09 2.17 6.44
CA GLU A 48 21.79 2.46 5.18
C GLU A 48 21.51 3.85 4.63
N ASN A 49 20.69 4.67 5.31
CA ASN A 49 20.23 5.98 4.85
C ASN A 49 19.62 5.95 3.43
N GLN A 50 19.01 4.83 3.05
CA GLN A 50 18.31 4.67 1.78
C GLN A 50 16.79 4.79 1.99
N PRO A 51 16.05 5.38 1.03
CA PRO A 51 14.60 5.37 1.08
C PRO A 51 14.06 3.96 0.82
N VAL A 52 12.90 3.67 1.39
CA VAL A 52 12.22 2.41 1.17
C VAL A 52 11.63 2.41 -0.23
N ARG A 53 11.86 1.32 -0.96
CA ARG A 53 11.37 1.11 -2.32
C ARG A 53 10.85 -0.31 -2.49
N TRP A 54 9.81 -0.47 -3.29
CA TRP A 54 9.27 -1.78 -3.70
C TRP A 54 8.72 -1.66 -5.11
N THR A 55 8.40 -2.81 -5.71
CA THR A 55 7.73 -2.88 -7.00
C THR A 55 6.35 -3.49 -6.79
N THR A 56 5.31 -2.87 -7.36
CA THR A 56 3.96 -3.44 -7.30
C THR A 56 3.86 -4.71 -8.14
N PRO A 57 2.83 -5.56 -7.96
CA PRO A 57 2.62 -6.73 -8.81
C PRO A 57 2.48 -6.41 -10.31
N LEU A 58 2.12 -5.17 -10.66
CA LEU A 58 2.07 -4.67 -12.04
C LEU A 58 3.41 -4.12 -12.56
N GLY A 59 4.50 -4.25 -11.80
CA GLY A 59 5.82 -3.80 -12.21
C GLY A 59 6.08 -2.30 -11.98
N LEU A 60 5.21 -1.58 -11.27
CA LEU A 60 5.41 -0.16 -10.98
C LEU A 60 6.41 0.01 -9.81
N PRO A 61 7.58 0.65 -9.99
CA PRO A 61 8.48 0.96 -8.90
C PRO A 61 7.91 2.11 -8.05
N VAL A 62 7.83 1.89 -6.73
CA VAL A 62 7.37 2.86 -5.75
C VAL A 62 8.50 3.19 -4.79
N VAL A 63 8.72 4.48 -4.52
CA VAL A 63 9.74 4.97 -3.59
C VAL A 63 9.10 5.95 -2.62
N GLN A 64 9.43 5.82 -1.33
CA GLN A 64 8.98 6.77 -0.32
C GLN A 64 9.92 7.98 -0.20
N PRO A 65 9.48 9.21 -0.53
CA PRO A 65 10.34 10.39 -0.59
C PRO A 65 10.55 11.07 0.78
N TYR A 66 10.50 10.32 1.89
CA TYR A 66 10.60 10.92 3.22
C TYR A 66 12.05 11.25 3.59
N ARG A 67 12.49 12.43 3.19
CA ARG A 67 13.81 13.03 3.49
C ARG A 67 13.68 14.26 4.38
N LYS A 68 14.71 14.55 5.19
CA LYS A 68 14.70 15.75 6.03
C LYS A 68 14.69 16.99 5.12
N ILE A 69 13.83 17.94 5.44
CA ILE A 69 13.77 19.21 4.73
C ILE A 69 14.78 20.16 5.39
N GLY A 70 15.74 20.62 4.60
CA GLY A 70 16.67 21.68 4.95
C GLY A 70 16.13 23.04 4.51
N ARG A 71 16.73 24.10 5.05
CA ARG A 71 16.47 25.47 4.61
C ARG A 71 17.64 25.92 3.75
N HIS A 72 17.35 26.49 2.59
CA HIS A 72 18.32 27.13 1.72
C HIS A 72 18.02 28.63 1.68
N LEU A 73 18.96 29.43 2.18
CA LEU A 73 18.83 30.88 2.25
C LEU A 73 19.44 31.50 0.99
N VAL A 74 18.63 32.18 0.20
CA VAL A 74 19.06 32.94 -0.97
C VAL A 74 19.08 34.42 -0.58
N LYS A 75 20.29 34.98 -0.43
CA LYS A 75 20.46 36.41 -0.17
C LYS A 75 20.35 37.17 -1.49
N THR A 76 19.44 38.13 -1.54
CA THR A 76 19.33 39.09 -2.64
C THR A 76 19.65 40.49 -2.12
N SER A 77 19.78 41.48 -3.02
CA SER A 77 20.01 42.88 -2.65
C SER A 77 18.86 43.51 -1.85
N LEU A 78 17.63 43.00 -1.98
CA LEU A 78 16.44 43.54 -1.32
C LEU A 78 16.01 42.75 -0.07
N GLN A 79 16.26 41.44 -0.03
CA GLN A 79 15.83 40.57 1.07
C GLN A 79 16.52 39.20 1.06
N VAL A 80 16.32 38.43 2.13
CA VAL A 80 16.75 37.02 2.22
C VAL A 80 15.54 36.11 2.04
N LEU A 81 15.55 35.29 0.98
CA LEU A 81 14.51 34.29 0.72
C LEU A 81 14.89 32.98 1.41
N THR A 82 13.95 32.36 2.13
CA THR A 82 14.13 31.03 2.72
C THR A 82 13.39 30.00 1.88
N LEU A 83 14.13 29.17 1.14
CA LEU A 83 13.60 28.06 0.36
C LEU A 83 13.68 26.77 1.15
N GLN A 84 12.71 25.87 0.96
CA GLN A 84 12.80 24.51 1.44
C GLN A 84 13.54 23.67 0.40
N ARG A 85 14.53 22.89 0.83
CA ARG A 85 15.29 21.96 -0.03
C ARG A 85 15.38 20.62 0.66
N GLU A 86 15.11 19.54 -0.06
CA GLU A 86 15.33 18.20 0.47
C GLU A 86 16.82 17.96 0.73
N THR A 87 17.12 17.30 1.84
CA THR A 87 18.49 16.85 2.18
C THR A 87 18.67 15.38 1.81
N GLU A 88 19.91 14.91 1.79
CA GLU A 88 20.23 13.49 1.60
C GLU A 88 19.87 12.59 2.79
N LYS A 89 19.43 13.17 3.92
CA LYS A 89 19.17 12.41 5.14
C LYS A 89 17.73 11.89 5.18
N VAL A 90 17.56 10.59 5.27
CA VAL A 90 16.25 9.94 5.33
C VAL A 90 15.58 10.13 6.70
N MET A 91 14.27 10.35 6.70
CA MET A 91 13.45 10.42 7.91
C MET A 91 12.95 9.02 8.31
N VAL A 92 13.81 8.25 8.96
CA VAL A 92 13.55 6.87 9.42
C VAL A 92 12.19 6.67 10.08
N LYS A 93 11.84 7.56 11.02
CA LYS A 93 10.55 7.49 11.73
C LYS A 93 9.36 7.61 10.77
N ARG A 94 9.43 8.54 9.79
CA ARG A 94 8.36 8.78 8.80
C ARG A 94 8.28 7.64 7.80
N GLN A 95 9.41 7.17 7.27
CA GLN A 95 9.49 5.96 6.42
C GLN A 95 8.75 4.79 7.08
N ARG A 96 9.11 4.47 8.33
CA ARG A 96 8.53 3.36 9.08
C ARG A 96 7.01 3.48 9.29
N THR A 97 6.52 4.68 9.63
CA THR A 97 5.09 4.87 9.90
C THR A 97 4.25 4.96 8.63
N ALA A 98 4.83 5.42 7.53
CA ALA A 98 4.13 5.64 6.28
C ALA A 98 4.20 4.43 5.34
N PHE A 99 5.10 3.48 5.56
CA PHE A 99 5.23 2.30 4.71
C PHE A 99 3.96 1.45 4.69
N PRO A 100 3.37 1.03 5.83
CA PRO A 100 2.16 0.20 5.82
C PRO A 100 1.01 0.78 4.97
N PRO A 101 0.57 2.05 5.16
CA PRO A 101 -0.51 2.61 4.34
C PRO A 101 -0.10 2.77 2.87
N ASN A 102 1.13 3.21 2.58
CA ASN A 102 1.57 3.38 1.20
C ASN A 102 1.66 2.05 0.44
N PHE A 103 2.07 0.98 1.12
CA PHE A 103 2.15 -0.35 0.54
C PHE A 103 0.74 -0.86 0.18
N VAL A 104 -0.21 -0.79 1.12
CA VAL A 104 -1.61 -1.17 0.86
C VAL A 104 -2.22 -0.34 -0.27
N HIS A 105 -2.06 0.98 -0.25
CA HIS A 105 -2.56 1.83 -1.34
C HIS A 105 -1.95 1.49 -2.71
N SER A 106 -0.70 1.01 -2.74
CA SER A 106 -0.08 0.57 -3.99
C SER A 106 -0.68 -0.75 -4.52
N LEU A 107 -1.17 -1.61 -3.63
CA LEU A 107 -1.91 -2.82 -3.99
C LEU A 107 -3.32 -2.47 -4.46
N ASP A 108 -4.02 -1.57 -3.77
CA ASP A 108 -5.35 -1.08 -4.18
C ASP A 108 -5.28 -0.43 -5.57
N GLY A 109 -4.26 0.40 -5.83
CA GLY A 109 -4.04 0.97 -7.15
C GLY A 109 -3.72 -0.08 -8.23
N SER A 110 -3.05 -1.17 -7.86
CA SER A 110 -2.80 -2.29 -8.77
C SER A 110 -4.09 -3.05 -9.09
N HIS A 111 -4.90 -3.33 -8.07
CA HIS A 111 -6.21 -3.97 -8.22
C HIS A 111 -7.16 -3.14 -9.10
N MET A 112 -7.24 -1.83 -8.87
CA MET A 112 -8.01 -0.91 -9.71
C MET A 112 -7.58 -0.99 -11.17
N MET A 113 -6.27 -0.94 -11.43
CA MET A 113 -5.74 -0.99 -12.80
C MET A 113 -6.01 -2.34 -13.47
N MET A 114 -5.83 -3.46 -12.75
CA MET A 114 -6.17 -4.80 -13.24
C MET A 114 -7.65 -4.91 -13.61
N THR A 115 -8.52 -4.38 -12.75
CA THR A 115 -9.97 -4.35 -12.95
C THR A 115 -10.35 -3.48 -14.16
N ALA A 116 -9.75 -2.29 -14.29
CA ALA A 116 -9.98 -1.41 -15.44
C ALA A 116 -9.59 -2.07 -16.77
N VAL A 117 -8.45 -2.78 -16.80
CA VAL A 117 -8.01 -3.53 -17.99
C VAL A 117 -8.98 -4.67 -18.29
N ALA A 118 -9.46 -5.39 -17.28
CA ALA A 118 -10.43 -6.47 -17.45
C ALA A 118 -11.78 -5.94 -17.99
N CYS A 119 -12.31 -4.87 -17.41
CA CYS A 119 -13.53 -4.21 -17.85
C CYS A 119 -13.41 -3.76 -19.32
N LYS A 120 -12.30 -3.12 -19.68
CA LYS A 120 -12.05 -2.70 -21.07
C LYS A 120 -12.04 -3.89 -22.05
N LYS A 121 -11.45 -5.03 -21.65
CA LYS A 121 -11.43 -6.26 -22.47
C LYS A 121 -12.83 -6.87 -22.64
N ALA A 122 -13.68 -6.76 -21.62
CA ALA A 122 -15.07 -7.19 -21.65
C ALA A 122 -16.02 -6.19 -22.32
N GLY A 123 -15.51 -5.03 -22.76
CA GLY A 123 -16.30 -3.99 -23.44
C GLY A 123 -17.05 -3.04 -22.51
N LEU A 124 -16.73 -3.04 -21.22
CA LEU A 124 -17.36 -2.19 -20.21
C LEU A 124 -16.66 -0.83 -20.12
N ASN A 125 -17.45 0.22 -19.86
CA ASN A 125 -16.92 1.53 -19.48
C ASN A 125 -16.56 1.54 -18.00
N PHE A 126 -15.33 1.94 -17.67
CA PHE A 126 -14.85 1.94 -16.29
C PHE A 126 -14.37 3.34 -15.90
N ALA A 127 -14.78 3.80 -14.71
CA ALA A 127 -14.23 4.96 -14.04
C ALA A 127 -13.88 4.59 -12.59
N GLY A 128 -12.70 5.00 -12.11
CA GLY A 128 -12.23 4.69 -10.76
C GLY A 128 -11.72 5.94 -10.05
N VAL A 129 -12.15 6.12 -8.80
CA VAL A 129 -11.61 7.12 -7.87
C VAL A 129 -11.13 6.37 -6.63
N HIS A 130 -9.83 6.09 -6.57
CA HIS A 130 -9.22 5.28 -5.51
C HIS A 130 -9.91 3.91 -5.35
N ASP A 131 -10.67 3.70 -4.28
CA ASP A 131 -11.40 2.48 -3.92
C ASP A 131 -12.86 2.49 -4.37
N SER A 132 -13.26 3.46 -5.19
CA SER A 132 -14.61 3.59 -5.72
C SER A 132 -14.62 3.39 -7.23
N TYR A 133 -15.39 2.40 -7.69
CA TYR A 133 -15.44 1.99 -9.10
C TYR A 133 -16.84 2.15 -9.68
N TRP A 134 -16.92 2.78 -10.84
CA TRP A 134 -18.16 3.17 -11.52
C TRP A 134 -18.18 2.62 -12.94
N THR A 135 -19.37 2.23 -13.40
CA THR A 135 -19.68 1.76 -14.76
C THR A 135 -21.12 2.17 -15.11
N HIS A 136 -21.60 1.85 -16.31
CA HIS A 136 -23.02 1.98 -16.64
C HIS A 136 -23.88 1.01 -15.82
N ALA A 137 -25.11 1.41 -15.49
CA ALA A 137 -25.99 0.63 -14.63
C ALA A 137 -26.25 -0.81 -15.13
N CYS A 138 -26.26 -1.03 -16.44
CA CYS A 138 -26.44 -2.36 -17.04
C CYS A 138 -25.23 -3.30 -16.86
N ASP A 139 -24.06 -2.74 -16.53
CA ASP A 139 -22.78 -3.45 -16.51
C ASP A 139 -22.28 -3.70 -15.07
N VAL A 140 -23.04 -3.28 -14.06
CA VAL A 140 -22.62 -3.31 -12.64
C VAL A 140 -22.33 -4.74 -12.17
N ASP A 141 -23.21 -5.69 -12.49
CA ASP A 141 -23.05 -7.09 -12.07
C ASP A 141 -21.79 -7.71 -12.66
N GLU A 142 -21.54 -7.45 -13.95
CA GLU A 142 -20.37 -7.94 -14.66
C GLU A 142 -19.08 -7.26 -14.16
N MET A 143 -19.11 -5.95 -13.89
CA MET A 143 -17.98 -5.24 -13.28
C MET A 143 -17.66 -5.83 -11.90
N ASN A 144 -18.67 -6.12 -11.08
CA ASN A 144 -18.49 -6.69 -9.74
C ASN A 144 -17.87 -8.09 -9.80
N ARG A 145 -18.28 -8.91 -10.77
CA ARG A 145 -17.66 -10.23 -11.04
C ARG A 145 -16.17 -10.06 -11.38
N LEU A 146 -15.85 -9.22 -12.37
CA LEU A 146 -14.46 -8.96 -12.79
C LEU A 146 -13.60 -8.41 -11.66
N LEU A 147 -14.15 -7.53 -10.84
CA LEU A 147 -13.48 -6.96 -9.68
C LEU A 147 -13.06 -8.04 -8.69
N ARG A 148 -13.97 -8.94 -8.30
CA ARG A 148 -13.69 -10.06 -7.39
C ARG A 148 -12.66 -11.01 -7.98
N GLU A 149 -12.76 -11.34 -9.27
CA GLU A 149 -11.78 -12.17 -9.97
C GLU A 149 -10.38 -11.56 -9.94
N LYS A 150 -10.26 -10.26 -10.25
CA LYS A 150 -8.96 -9.57 -10.23
C LYS A 150 -8.42 -9.39 -8.82
N PHE A 151 -9.28 -9.36 -7.80
CA PHE A 151 -8.84 -9.37 -6.41
C PHE A 151 -8.20 -10.70 -6.06
N VAL A 152 -8.88 -11.82 -6.35
CA VAL A 152 -8.35 -13.16 -6.10
C VAL A 152 -7.04 -13.37 -6.85
N GLU A 153 -6.98 -13.05 -8.14
CA GLU A 153 -5.76 -13.14 -8.96
C GLU A 153 -4.58 -12.34 -8.36
N LEU A 154 -4.85 -11.13 -7.85
CA LEU A 154 -3.83 -10.29 -7.23
C LEU A 154 -3.27 -10.94 -5.95
N TYR A 155 -4.13 -11.44 -5.07
CA TYR A 155 -3.74 -11.95 -3.75
C TYR A 155 -3.33 -13.43 -3.74
N GLU A 156 -3.60 -14.18 -4.81
CA GLU A 156 -2.97 -15.49 -5.05
C GLU A 156 -1.46 -15.37 -5.30
N THR A 157 -1.01 -14.21 -5.80
CA THR A 157 0.41 -13.92 -5.96
C THR A 157 1.10 -13.81 -4.59
N PRO A 158 2.32 -14.35 -4.40
CA PRO A 158 3.05 -14.28 -3.13
C PRO A 158 3.63 -12.86 -2.87
N ILE A 159 2.75 -11.90 -2.58
CA ILE A 159 3.08 -10.47 -2.48
C ILE A 159 4.12 -10.18 -1.39
N LEU A 160 3.99 -10.80 -0.22
CA LEU A 160 4.89 -10.55 0.93
C LEU A 160 6.25 -11.21 0.71
N GLU A 161 6.28 -12.38 0.09
CA GLU A 161 7.48 -13.09 -0.31
C GLU A 161 8.24 -12.28 -1.36
N ASN A 162 7.56 -11.78 -2.40
CA ASN A 162 8.16 -10.94 -3.42
C ASN A 162 8.73 -9.64 -2.83
N LEU A 163 8.03 -9.05 -1.85
CA LEU A 163 8.51 -7.88 -1.12
C LEU A 163 9.78 -8.19 -0.33
N LEU A 164 9.80 -9.29 0.43
CA LEU A 164 10.96 -9.70 1.22
C LEU A 164 12.16 -10.01 0.33
N GLU A 165 11.94 -10.72 -0.78
CA GLU A 165 12.98 -11.02 -1.76
C GLU A 165 13.55 -9.73 -2.38
N SER A 166 12.69 -8.75 -2.69
CA SER A 166 13.11 -7.43 -3.18
C SER A 166 14.00 -6.68 -2.19
N PHE A 167 13.68 -6.75 -0.89
CA PHE A 167 14.49 -6.18 0.17
C PHE A 167 15.83 -6.89 0.31
N GLN A 168 15.84 -8.23 0.31
CA GLN A 168 17.06 -9.03 0.36
C GLN A 168 18.00 -8.76 -0.84
N LYS A 169 17.44 -8.64 -2.06
CA LYS A 169 18.21 -8.28 -3.26
C LYS A 169 18.77 -6.88 -3.19
N SER A 170 18.00 -5.92 -2.65
CA SER A 170 18.45 -4.52 -2.53
C SER A 170 19.47 -4.33 -1.39
N PHE A 171 19.42 -5.17 -0.36
CA PHE A 171 20.23 -5.06 0.84
C PHE A 171 20.81 -6.42 1.24
N PRO A 172 21.76 -6.98 0.46
CA PRO A 172 22.26 -8.35 0.66
C PRO A 172 23.06 -8.52 1.95
N SER A 173 23.57 -7.42 2.53
CA SER A 173 24.28 -7.42 3.82
C SER A 173 23.35 -7.44 5.03
N LEU A 174 22.04 -7.26 4.82
CA LEU A 174 21.06 -7.11 5.89
C LEU A 174 20.21 -8.38 6.05
N THR A 175 20.03 -8.80 7.30
CA THR A 175 19.17 -9.94 7.63
C THR A 175 17.77 -9.47 7.97
N PHE A 176 16.77 -9.98 7.26
CA PHE A 176 15.36 -9.63 7.48
C PHE A 176 14.65 -10.70 8.33
N PRO A 177 13.60 -10.33 9.10
CA PRO A 177 12.82 -11.30 9.84
C PRO A 177 12.08 -12.26 8.90
N PRO A 178 11.75 -13.49 9.35
CA PRO A 178 10.92 -14.40 8.57
C PRO A 178 9.51 -13.84 8.39
N LEU A 179 8.85 -14.26 7.31
CA LEU A 179 7.46 -13.93 7.06
C LEU A 179 6.55 -14.54 8.12
N PRO A 180 5.42 -13.89 8.45
CA PRO A 180 4.39 -14.51 9.27
C PRO A 180 3.77 -15.70 8.54
N GLU A 181 3.24 -16.66 9.32
CA GLU A 181 2.44 -17.75 8.78
C GLU A 181 1.17 -17.20 8.12
N ARG A 182 0.76 -17.81 7.00
CA ARG A 182 -0.50 -17.49 6.34
C ARG A 182 -1.66 -18.02 7.20
N GLY A 183 -2.76 -17.28 7.20
CA GLY A 183 -4.01 -17.75 7.80
C GLY A 183 -4.65 -18.89 6.99
N ASP A 184 -5.80 -19.35 7.48
CA ASP A 184 -6.62 -20.42 6.90
C ASP A 184 -7.76 -19.91 5.99
N PHE A 185 -7.76 -18.62 5.66
CA PHE A 185 -8.76 -18.01 4.79
C PHE A 185 -8.62 -18.50 3.34
N ASP A 186 -9.73 -18.97 2.77
CA ASP A 186 -9.82 -19.32 1.36
C ASP A 186 -10.16 -18.06 0.54
N LEU A 187 -9.25 -17.66 -0.35
CA LEU A 187 -9.46 -16.53 -1.24
C LEU A 187 -10.63 -16.76 -2.20
N GLY A 188 -11.00 -18.02 -2.48
CA GLY A 188 -12.16 -18.38 -3.29
C GLY A 188 -13.47 -17.83 -2.74
N ASP A 189 -13.60 -17.70 -1.41
CA ASP A 189 -14.79 -17.14 -0.75
C ASP A 189 -15.09 -15.69 -1.18
N VAL A 190 -14.09 -14.97 -1.68
CA VAL A 190 -14.27 -13.59 -2.17
C VAL A 190 -15.16 -13.56 -3.41
N LEU A 191 -15.14 -14.59 -4.26
CA LEU A 191 -15.90 -14.65 -5.52
C LEU A 191 -17.41 -14.63 -5.28
N GLU A 192 -17.85 -15.22 -4.17
CA GLU A 192 -19.25 -15.33 -3.76
C GLU A 192 -19.67 -14.23 -2.77
N SER A 193 -18.79 -13.25 -2.51
CA SER A 193 -19.05 -12.19 -1.53
C SER A 193 -19.85 -11.04 -2.14
N ASP A 194 -21.16 -11.03 -1.84
CA ASP A 194 -22.11 -10.00 -2.29
C ASP A 194 -21.75 -8.59 -1.82
N TYR A 195 -21.20 -8.46 -0.61
CA TYR A 195 -20.87 -7.19 0.02
C TYR A 195 -19.39 -6.81 -0.09
N PHE A 196 -18.64 -7.46 -0.98
CA PHE A 196 -17.23 -7.17 -1.20
C PHE A 196 -17.01 -5.74 -1.69
N PHE A 197 -17.82 -5.30 -2.67
CA PHE A 197 -17.94 -3.92 -3.12
C PHE A 197 -19.42 -3.60 -3.34
N ASN A 198 -19.91 -2.54 -2.66
CA ASN A 198 -21.26 -1.99 -2.80
C ASN A 198 -21.16 -0.48 -3.08
#